data_AF-A3U8A4-F1
#
_entry.id   AF-A3U8A4-F1
#
_cell.length_a   1.000
_cell.length_b   1.000
_cell.length_c   1.000
_cell.angle_alpha   90.00
_cell.angle_beta   90.00
_cell.angle_gamma   90.00
#
_symmetry.space_group_name_H-M   'P 1'
#
loop_
_entity.id
_entity.type
_entity.pdbx_description
1 polymer ?
#
loop_
_entity_poly.entity_id
_entity_poly.type
_entity_poly.pdbx_seq_one_letter_code
_entity_poly.pdbx_strand_id
1 'polypeptide(L)'
;MKFQVVLLSVLFSITTSYSQDKENTMSSDIVIRGAVNYDIIMSTITKEEFDVVKNRESMRLLNDSIIPSQVHITEDCYTVTTNTKTVKNCLDNDEQLISVSYLGFVKALNSCVISENWFEATTSNLLIHLEDGTTSYISGYDLIFSPTAKFIYSYANDGIDFSGISLHQMINNTATPIFISDYTTLEDSSFDFSSFGRAFWVSDSSFYAGNIKEFYKFKIQDKRITYNKEIKESILHSENNKFIIKVDKLKNGTIRYTSWNKPNTLKERPSLVLYNGEIEQQHKYGSGLDYRFENGEYQYIIEHNVETTGSKRIMLRLLKDNEELLYTSLNDLKTKL
;
A
#
# COMPACT_ATOMS: atom_id res chain seq x y z
N MET A 1 9.14 1.79 36.26
CA MET A 1 9.48 0.52 35.58
C MET A 1 9.59 0.86 34.09
N LYS A 2 10.78 0.71 33.50
CA LYS A 2 11.12 1.25 32.16
C LYS A 2 10.44 0.45 31.04
N PHE A 3 9.78 1.20 30.14
CA PHE A 3 9.52 1.00 28.70
C PHE A 3 9.49 -0.41 28.09
N GLN A 4 8.37 -0.71 27.40
CA GLN A 4 8.43 -1.23 26.03
C GLN A 4 7.09 -0.96 25.30
N VAL A 5 6.99 0.21 24.67
CA VAL A 5 6.03 0.42 23.57
C VAL A 5 6.59 -0.39 22.40
N VAL A 6 6.05 -1.58 22.18
CA VAL A 6 6.33 -2.37 20.99
C VAL A 6 5.47 -1.80 19.87
N LEU A 7 5.96 -0.72 19.25
CA LEU A 7 5.55 -0.38 17.89
C LEU A 7 6.11 -1.50 17.01
N LEU A 8 5.31 -2.53 16.73
CA LEU A 8 5.67 -3.54 15.75
C LEU A 8 5.48 -2.92 14.36
N SER A 9 6.38 -2.00 13.99
CA SER A 9 6.57 -1.64 12.59
C SER A 9 7.13 -2.87 11.90
N VAL A 10 6.26 -3.62 11.23
CA VAL A 10 6.71 -4.52 10.17
C VAL A 10 7.21 -3.61 9.05
N LEU A 11 8.47 -3.22 9.16
CA LEU A 11 9.26 -2.66 8.07
C LEU A 11 9.31 -3.74 6.98
N PHE A 12 8.36 -3.69 6.06
CA PHE A 12 8.63 -4.20 4.74
C PHE A 12 9.68 -3.28 4.13
N SER A 13 10.95 -3.69 4.16
CA SER A 13 11.99 -3.11 3.32
C SER A 13 11.60 -3.37 1.86
N ILE A 14 10.79 -2.50 1.29
CA ILE A 14 10.55 -2.49 -0.15
C ILE A 14 11.70 -1.70 -0.76
N THR A 15 12.78 -2.39 -1.13
CA THR A 15 13.80 -1.82 -2.00
C THR A 15 13.21 -1.63 -3.39
N THR A 16 12.56 -0.49 -3.65
CA THR A 16 12.16 -0.10 -5.00
C THR A 16 13.35 0.53 -5.71
N SER A 17 14.02 -0.21 -6.60
CA SER A 17 14.88 0.45 -7.58
C SER A 17 14.01 1.05 -8.68
N TYR A 18 14.28 2.31 -9.04
CA TYR A 18 13.64 3.01 -10.14
C TYR A 18 14.61 3.15 -11.30
N SER A 19 14.12 2.92 -12.52
CA SER A 19 14.79 3.30 -13.76
C SER A 19 13.95 4.41 -14.40
N GLN A 20 14.55 5.59 -14.59
CA GLN A 20 13.92 6.72 -15.28
C GLN A 20 14.05 6.54 -16.80
N ASP A 21 12.93 6.42 -17.50
CA ASP A 21 12.87 6.79 -18.92
C ASP A 21 12.35 8.23 -19.00
N LYS A 22 13.25 9.17 -19.34
CA LYS A 22 12.90 10.55 -19.68
C LYS A 22 12.51 10.60 -21.16
N GLU A 23 11.23 10.78 -21.43
CA GLU A 23 10.74 11.28 -22.72
C GLU A 23 9.84 12.51 -22.48
N ASN A 24 10.03 13.53 -23.31
CA ASN A 24 9.68 14.93 -23.05
C ASN A 24 8.37 15.37 -23.74
N THR A 25 7.58 16.20 -23.03
CA THR A 25 6.48 17.09 -23.42
C THR A 25 5.02 16.58 -23.55
N MET A 26 4.14 17.31 -22.83
CA MET A 26 2.65 17.31 -22.73
C MET A 26 1.99 16.27 -21.79
N SER A 27 1.67 16.72 -20.56
CA SER A 27 0.92 15.99 -19.50
C SER A 27 1.48 14.61 -19.17
N SER A 28 2.72 14.55 -18.67
CA SER A 28 3.27 13.30 -18.14
C SER A 28 2.62 12.99 -16.78
N ASP A 29 1.68 12.05 -16.78
CA ASP A 29 1.19 11.44 -15.54
C ASP A 29 2.38 10.97 -14.68
N ILE A 30 2.39 11.36 -13.41
CA ILE A 30 3.37 10.90 -12.43
C ILE A 30 2.84 9.61 -11.80
N VAL A 31 3.65 8.56 -11.81
CA VAL A 31 3.31 7.27 -11.18
C VAL A 31 3.99 7.19 -9.82
N ILE A 32 3.20 7.27 -8.76
CA ILE A 32 3.64 7.07 -7.38
C ILE A 32 3.37 5.60 -7.03
N ARG A 33 4.42 4.87 -6.62
CA ARG A 33 4.27 3.47 -6.20
C ARG A 33 3.71 3.43 -4.79
N GLY A 34 2.49 2.92 -4.66
CA GLY A 34 1.90 2.70 -3.34
C GLY A 34 2.32 1.36 -2.73
N ALA A 35 1.82 1.06 -1.55
CA ALA A 35 2.03 -0.22 -0.88
C ALA A 35 1.13 -1.32 -1.46
N VAL A 36 1.65 -2.56 -1.46
CA VAL A 36 1.06 -3.88 -1.77
C VAL A 36 0.13 -3.96 -3.00
N ASN A 37 -1.02 -3.28 -2.98
CA ASN A 37 -2.12 -3.49 -3.91
C ASN A 37 -2.35 -2.35 -4.92
N TYR A 38 -1.94 -1.14 -4.59
CA TYR A 38 -2.27 0.05 -5.37
C TYR A 38 -1.04 0.89 -5.71
N ASP A 39 -1.01 1.41 -6.93
CA ASP A 39 -0.21 2.56 -7.32
C ASP A 39 -1.14 3.78 -7.46
N ILE A 40 -0.57 4.97 -7.50
CA ILE A 40 -1.29 6.23 -7.67
C ILE A 40 -0.80 6.88 -8.96
N ILE A 41 -1.74 7.23 -9.84
CA ILE A 41 -1.47 8.02 -11.03
C ILE A 41 -1.88 9.46 -10.72
N MET A 42 -0.93 10.37 -10.80
CA MET A 42 -1.13 11.79 -10.52
C MET A 42 -0.99 12.60 -11.81
N SER A 43 -2.03 13.35 -12.14
CA SER A 43 -2.10 14.19 -13.34
C SER A 43 -2.42 15.63 -12.94
N THR A 44 -1.81 16.62 -13.58
CA THR A 44 -2.18 18.03 -13.39
C THR A 44 -3.58 18.29 -13.91
N ILE A 45 -4.35 19.13 -13.21
CA ILE A 45 -5.66 19.63 -13.65
C ILE A 45 -5.71 21.15 -13.54
N THR A 46 -6.68 21.78 -14.19
CA THR A 46 -6.85 23.24 -14.06
C THR A 46 -7.53 23.60 -12.75
N LYS A 47 -7.38 24.87 -12.35
CA LYS A 47 -8.09 25.42 -11.19
C LYS A 47 -9.61 25.36 -11.37
N GLU A 48 -10.09 25.62 -12.59
CA GLU A 48 -11.53 25.56 -12.91
C GLU A 48 -12.09 24.16 -12.71
N GLU A 49 -11.37 23.12 -13.15
CA GLU A 49 -11.76 21.72 -12.91
C GLU A 49 -11.81 21.39 -11.41
N PHE A 50 -10.84 21.90 -10.64
CA PHE A 50 -10.78 21.72 -9.19
C PHE A 50 -11.95 22.42 -8.48
N ASP A 51 -12.18 23.70 -8.79
CA ASP A 51 -13.22 24.53 -8.17
C ASP A 51 -14.63 24.00 -8.47
N VAL A 52 -14.86 23.44 -9.66
CA VAL A 52 -16.13 22.79 -10.00
C VAL A 52 -16.46 21.63 -9.06
N VAL A 53 -15.46 20.85 -8.63
CA VAL A 53 -15.67 19.72 -7.70
C VAL A 53 -15.72 20.20 -6.26
N LYS A 54 -14.83 21.11 -5.88
CA LYS A 54 -14.76 21.69 -4.53
C LYS A 54 -16.07 22.34 -4.10
N ASN A 55 -16.76 23.01 -5.03
CA ASN A 55 -18.02 23.71 -4.76
C ASN A 55 -19.26 22.80 -4.82
N ARG A 56 -19.11 21.51 -5.12
CA ARG A 56 -20.21 20.54 -5.01
C ARG A 56 -20.38 20.13 -3.55
N GLU A 57 -21.61 19.85 -3.14
CA GLU A 57 -21.83 19.14 -1.88
C GLU A 57 -21.13 17.80 -1.94
N SER A 58 -20.12 17.63 -1.08
CA SER A 58 -19.46 16.35 -0.89
C SER A 58 -20.21 15.56 0.17
N MET A 59 -20.41 14.27 -0.07
CA MET A 59 -20.99 13.38 0.92
C MET A 59 -20.02 13.25 2.10
N ARG A 60 -20.33 13.92 3.21
CA ARG A 60 -19.58 13.76 4.47
C ARG A 60 -20.04 12.46 5.12
N LEU A 61 -19.21 11.42 5.02
CA LEU A 61 -19.51 10.11 5.64
C LEU A 61 -19.30 10.09 7.15
N LEU A 62 -18.48 11.00 7.66
CA LEU A 62 -18.22 11.16 9.09
C LEU A 62 -19.30 12.04 9.72
N ASN A 63 -20.12 11.47 10.59
CA ASN A 63 -21.22 12.16 11.26
C ASN A 63 -20.91 12.35 12.76
N ASP A 64 -20.59 13.58 13.13
CA ASP A 64 -20.28 14.00 14.51
C ASP A 64 -21.53 14.08 15.42
N SER A 65 -22.72 14.18 14.84
CA SER A 65 -23.99 14.27 15.58
C SER A 65 -24.52 12.92 16.07
N ILE A 66 -23.92 11.81 15.61
CA ILE A 66 -24.29 10.45 16.02
C ILE A 66 -23.17 9.89 16.88
N ILE A 67 -23.49 9.59 18.14
CA ILE A 67 -22.60 8.86 19.05
C ILE A 67 -23.23 7.48 19.30
N PRO A 68 -22.63 6.39 18.79
CA PRO A 68 -23.10 5.03 19.04
C PRO A 68 -23.10 4.70 20.54
N SER A 69 -24.02 3.86 21.00
CA SER A 69 -24.14 3.50 22.42
C SER A 69 -22.90 2.81 23.00
N GLN A 70 -22.06 2.22 22.13
CA GLN A 70 -20.77 1.62 22.51
C GLN A 70 -19.73 2.67 22.92
N VAL A 71 -19.92 3.93 22.53
CA VAL A 71 -18.94 5.01 22.68
C VAL A 71 -19.34 5.90 23.84
N HIS A 72 -18.45 6.04 24.80
CA HIS A 72 -18.51 7.04 25.85
C HIS A 72 -17.31 7.98 25.70
N ILE A 73 -17.56 9.28 25.65
CA ILE A 73 -16.51 10.29 25.53
C ILE A 73 -16.75 11.44 26.52
N THR A 74 -15.65 11.95 27.05
CA THR A 74 -15.55 13.11 27.94
C THR A 74 -14.41 13.99 27.43
N GLU A 75 -14.17 15.13 28.07
CA GLU A 75 -13.07 16.04 27.68
C GLU A 75 -11.68 15.38 27.83
N ASP A 76 -11.52 14.49 28.82
CA ASP A 76 -10.22 13.91 29.16
C ASP A 76 -10.06 12.42 28.82
N CYS A 77 -11.15 11.75 28.43
CA CYS A 77 -11.17 10.31 28.23
C CYS A 77 -12.17 9.88 27.17
N TYR A 78 -11.90 8.74 26.54
CA TYR A 78 -12.92 7.96 25.83
C TYR A 78 -12.86 6.49 26.21
N THR A 79 -13.98 5.80 26.01
CA THR A 79 -14.11 4.36 26.12
C THR A 79 -15.08 3.86 25.05
N VAL A 80 -14.62 2.89 24.25
CA VAL A 80 -15.44 2.17 23.28
C VAL A 80 -15.52 0.71 23.69
N THR A 81 -16.71 0.24 24.05
CA THR A 81 -16.92 -1.14 24.49
C THR A 81 -17.65 -1.92 23.39
N THR A 82 -16.97 -2.91 22.82
CA THR A 82 -17.55 -3.86 21.86
C THR A 82 -17.84 -5.19 22.53
N ASN A 83 -18.40 -6.14 21.77
CA ASN A 83 -18.68 -7.49 22.28
C ASN A 83 -17.40 -8.28 22.59
N THR A 84 -16.28 -7.88 22.02
CA THR A 84 -15.02 -8.65 22.08
C THR A 84 -13.92 -7.93 22.84
N LYS A 85 -13.93 -6.59 22.88
CA LYS A 85 -12.92 -5.81 23.62
C LYS A 85 -13.38 -4.40 23.97
N THR A 86 -12.65 -3.80 24.92
CA THR A 86 -12.77 -2.39 25.27
C THR A 86 -11.53 -1.64 24.80
N VAL A 87 -11.71 -0.56 24.04
CA VAL A 87 -10.67 0.39 23.64
C VAL A 87 -10.86 1.65 24.47
N LYS A 88 -9.84 2.13 25.18
CA LYS A 88 -9.93 3.32 26.02
C LYS A 88 -8.59 4.06 26.07
N ASN A 89 -8.65 5.37 26.22
CA ASN A 89 -7.50 6.20 26.53
C ASN A 89 -7.94 7.44 27.32
N CYS A 90 -7.04 7.98 28.14
CA CYS A 90 -7.30 9.13 29.01
C CYS A 90 -6.04 9.97 29.18
N LEU A 91 -6.19 11.30 29.32
CA LEU A 91 -5.07 12.22 29.56
C LEU A 91 -4.30 11.87 30.84
N ASP A 92 -5.02 11.54 31.93
CA ASP A 92 -4.41 11.18 33.23
C ASP A 92 -3.49 9.95 33.17
N ASN A 93 -3.66 9.10 32.15
CA ASN A 93 -2.87 7.89 32.00
C ASN A 93 -1.64 8.08 31.10
N ASP A 94 -1.55 9.21 30.38
CA ASP A 94 -0.52 9.44 29.37
C ASP A 94 -0.13 10.92 29.30
N GLU A 95 1.04 11.25 29.86
CA GLU A 95 1.57 12.62 29.89
C GLU A 95 1.85 13.20 28.49
N GLN A 96 1.91 12.35 27.45
CA GLN A 96 2.08 12.80 26.06
C GLN A 96 0.74 13.06 25.37
N LEU A 97 -0.38 12.54 25.87
CA LEU A 97 -1.69 12.81 25.28
C LEU A 97 -2.18 14.18 25.77
N ILE A 98 -2.33 15.13 24.84
CA ILE A 98 -2.71 16.51 25.13
C ILE A 98 -4.24 16.67 25.13
N SER A 99 -4.93 16.05 24.18
CA SER A 99 -6.39 16.12 24.10
C SER A 99 -6.98 14.96 23.32
N VAL A 100 -8.25 14.66 23.60
CA VAL A 100 -9.07 13.71 22.85
C VAL A 100 -10.35 14.38 22.37
N SER A 101 -10.82 14.02 21.18
CA SER A 101 -12.10 14.53 20.66
C SER A 101 -12.82 13.53 19.78
N TYR A 102 -14.16 13.57 19.81
CA TYR A 102 -14.99 12.72 18.95
C TYR A 102 -15.12 13.38 17.58
N LEU A 103 -14.64 12.71 16.52
CA LEU A 103 -14.77 13.23 15.17
C LEU A 103 -16.04 12.75 14.46
N GLY A 104 -16.56 11.58 14.83
CA GLY A 104 -17.83 11.11 14.31
C GLY A 104 -17.96 9.60 14.10
N PHE A 105 -19.14 9.22 13.64
CA PHE A 105 -19.50 7.86 13.25
C PHE A 105 -19.53 7.71 11.73
N VAL A 106 -18.93 6.64 11.22
CA VAL A 106 -18.92 6.25 9.81
C VAL A 106 -19.79 5.01 9.64
N LYS A 107 -21.07 5.23 9.31
CA LYS A 107 -22.08 4.16 9.21
C LYS A 107 -21.69 3.05 8.23
N ALA A 108 -21.10 3.42 7.09
CA ALA A 108 -20.69 2.47 6.05
C ALA A 108 -19.62 1.47 6.51
N LEU A 109 -18.81 1.86 7.50
CA LEU A 109 -17.77 1.04 8.09
C LEU A 109 -18.18 0.44 9.44
N ASN A 110 -19.32 0.84 10.01
CA ASN A 110 -19.68 0.57 11.40
C ASN A 110 -18.54 0.94 12.38
N SER A 111 -17.92 2.10 12.16
CA SER A 111 -16.75 2.56 12.93
C SER A 111 -16.96 3.96 13.48
N CYS A 112 -16.43 4.25 14.66
CA CYS A 112 -16.26 5.61 15.16
C CYS A 112 -14.83 6.10 15.00
N VAL A 113 -14.64 7.41 15.04
CA VAL A 113 -13.33 8.05 14.96
C VAL A 113 -13.12 8.95 16.17
N ILE A 114 -12.03 8.70 16.90
CA ILE A 114 -11.52 9.56 17.96
C ILE A 114 -10.25 10.23 17.45
N SER A 115 -10.15 11.55 17.57
CA SER A 115 -8.90 12.27 17.37
C SER A 115 -8.13 12.29 18.69
N GLU A 116 -6.87 11.89 18.65
CA GLU A 116 -5.92 11.96 19.74
C GLU A 116 -4.82 12.94 19.33
N ASN A 117 -4.65 14.00 20.11
CA ASN A 117 -3.58 14.98 19.94
C ASN A 117 -2.43 14.65 20.89
N TRP A 118 -1.26 14.38 20.34
CA TRP A 118 -0.10 13.89 21.07
C TRP A 118 1.00 14.96 21.10
N PHE A 119 1.73 15.06 22.21
CA PHE A 119 2.82 15.98 22.38
C PHE A 119 3.94 15.68 21.38
N GLU A 120 4.42 16.73 20.71
CA GLU A 120 5.41 16.63 19.63
C GLU A 120 5.01 15.71 18.49
N ALA A 121 3.70 15.43 18.31
CA ALA A 121 3.21 14.59 17.23
C ALA A 121 2.03 15.23 16.49
N THR A 122 1.94 14.95 15.18
CA THR A 122 0.79 15.36 14.37
C THR A 122 -0.46 14.65 14.87
N THR A 123 -1.58 15.37 14.86
CA THR A 123 -2.89 14.83 15.27
C THR A 123 -3.15 13.49 14.58
N SER A 124 -3.53 12.50 15.40
CA SER A 124 -3.74 11.13 14.96
C SER A 124 -5.20 10.75 15.13
N ASN A 125 -5.79 10.15 14.11
CA ASN A 125 -7.17 9.72 14.14
C ASN A 125 -7.23 8.21 14.36
N LEU A 126 -7.81 7.81 15.50
CA LEU A 126 -8.07 6.43 15.83
C LEU A 126 -9.44 6.03 15.28
N LEU A 127 -9.43 5.28 14.18
CA LEU A 127 -10.62 4.60 13.65
C LEU A 127 -10.84 3.32 14.46
N ILE A 128 -12.03 3.15 15.04
CA ILE A 128 -12.39 2.01 15.89
C ILE A 128 -13.64 1.34 15.30
N HIS A 129 -13.51 0.08 14.88
CA HIS A 129 -14.64 -0.72 14.40
C HIS A 129 -15.52 -1.18 15.57
N LEU A 130 -16.84 -1.01 15.49
CA LEU A 130 -17.72 -1.17 16.66
C LEU A 130 -18.16 -2.62 16.94
N GLU A 131 -17.88 -3.55 16.04
CA GLU A 131 -18.22 -4.98 16.23
C GLU A 131 -17.13 -5.72 17.03
N ASP A 132 -15.89 -5.58 16.58
CA ASP A 132 -14.71 -6.31 17.08
C ASP A 132 -13.69 -5.39 17.77
N GLY A 133 -13.92 -4.08 17.75
CA GLY A 133 -13.04 -3.05 18.29
C GLY A 133 -11.77 -2.80 17.46
N THR A 134 -11.55 -3.47 16.33
CA THR A 134 -10.28 -3.33 15.58
C THR A 134 -9.96 -1.87 15.33
N THR A 135 -8.70 -1.50 15.53
CA THR A 135 -8.27 -0.12 15.49
C THR A 135 -7.31 0.14 14.33
N SER A 136 -7.30 1.38 13.84
CA SER A 136 -6.29 1.85 12.90
C SER A 136 -6.00 3.32 13.16
N TYR A 137 -4.73 3.66 13.27
CA TYR A 137 -4.26 5.03 13.36
C TYR A 137 -4.07 5.62 11.97
N ILE A 138 -4.58 6.83 11.77
CA ILE A 138 -4.47 7.56 10.51
C ILE A 138 -4.00 8.98 10.84
N SER A 139 -2.76 9.30 10.46
CA SER A 139 -2.15 10.61 10.67
C SER A 139 -2.79 11.68 9.79
N GLY A 140 -3.08 12.83 10.39
CA GLY A 140 -3.59 14.03 9.73
C GLY A 140 -4.76 14.67 10.47
N TYR A 141 -5.21 15.85 10.02
CA TYR A 141 -6.21 16.62 10.75
C TYR A 141 -7.66 16.21 10.47
N ASP A 142 -7.92 15.63 9.29
CA ASP A 142 -9.27 15.29 8.86
C ASP A 142 -9.28 13.96 8.08
N LEU A 143 -10.37 13.20 8.19
CA LEU A 143 -10.55 11.94 7.48
C LEU A 143 -11.59 12.09 6.38
N ILE A 144 -11.11 12.05 5.13
CA ILE A 144 -11.91 12.27 3.94
C ILE A 144 -12.08 10.93 3.21
N PHE A 145 -13.22 10.30 3.46
CA PHE A 145 -13.57 8.99 2.93
C PHE A 145 -14.00 9.06 1.46
N SER A 146 -13.62 8.04 0.68
CA SER A 146 -14.19 7.83 -0.65
C SER A 146 -15.70 7.55 -0.55
N PRO A 147 -16.48 7.73 -1.62
CA PRO A 147 -17.92 7.51 -1.62
C PRO A 147 -18.39 6.18 -1.01
N THR A 148 -17.64 5.09 -1.17
CA THR A 148 -17.97 3.77 -0.58
C THR A 148 -17.22 3.47 0.72
N ALA A 149 -16.50 4.45 1.26
CA ALA A 149 -15.57 4.31 2.39
C ALA A 149 -14.44 3.29 2.17
N LYS A 150 -14.17 2.90 0.92
CA LYS A 150 -13.10 1.98 0.56
C LYS A 150 -11.72 2.58 0.77
N PHE A 151 -11.59 3.89 0.57
CA PHE A 151 -10.33 4.61 0.76
C PHE A 151 -10.52 5.79 1.70
N ILE A 152 -9.44 6.17 2.36
CA ILE A 152 -9.39 7.30 3.30
C ILE A 152 -8.20 8.16 2.92
N TYR A 153 -8.47 9.44 2.66
CA TYR A 153 -7.44 10.47 2.52
C TYR A 153 -7.37 11.28 3.81
N SER A 154 -6.16 11.59 4.25
CA SER A 154 -5.89 12.58 5.29
C SER A 154 -4.68 13.44 4.92
N TYR A 155 -4.53 14.57 5.59
CA TYR A 155 -3.46 15.52 5.34
C TYR A 155 -3.03 16.23 6.63
N ALA A 156 -1.78 16.67 6.66
CA ALA A 156 -1.21 17.51 7.71
C ALA A 156 -0.23 18.51 7.12
N ASN A 157 -0.01 19.63 7.81
CA ASN A 157 0.87 20.71 7.37
C ASN A 157 1.46 21.51 8.53
N ASP A 158 1.59 20.90 9.71
CA ASP A 158 2.15 21.55 10.92
C ASP A 158 3.68 21.49 10.95
N GLY A 159 4.30 20.56 10.21
CA GLY A 159 5.76 20.39 10.19
C GLY A 159 6.33 19.83 11.48
N ILE A 160 5.51 19.13 12.28
CA ILE A 160 5.95 18.51 13.55
C ILE A 160 6.48 17.10 13.27
N ASP A 161 5.58 16.15 13.02
CA ASP A 161 5.89 14.71 12.88
C ASP A 161 5.43 14.12 11.54
N PHE A 162 4.37 14.69 10.96
CA PHE A 162 3.86 14.34 9.66
C PHE A 162 3.41 15.60 8.93
N SER A 163 3.97 15.85 7.74
CA SER A 163 3.63 17.03 6.93
C SER A 163 3.45 16.65 5.47
N GLY A 164 2.22 16.28 5.12
CA GLY A 164 1.85 15.92 3.76
C GLY A 164 0.52 15.20 3.70
N ILE A 165 0.46 14.12 2.92
CA ILE A 165 -0.78 13.38 2.67
C ILE A 165 -0.63 11.91 3.02
N SER A 166 -1.71 11.32 3.53
CA SER A 166 -1.81 9.90 3.82
C SER A 166 -3.05 9.34 3.12
N LEU A 167 -2.86 8.24 2.41
CA LEU A 167 -3.91 7.56 1.66
C LEU A 167 -3.94 6.10 2.11
N HIS A 168 -5.12 5.66 2.55
CA HIS A 168 -5.34 4.33 3.10
C HIS A 168 -6.44 3.59 2.33
N GLN A 169 -6.37 2.27 2.35
CA GLN A 169 -7.43 1.36 1.94
C GLN A 169 -8.05 0.69 3.16
N MET A 170 -9.36 0.54 3.19
CA MET A 170 -10.02 -0.37 4.14
C MET A 170 -9.86 -1.83 3.71
N ILE A 171 -9.29 -2.65 4.59
CA ILE A 171 -9.15 -4.10 4.45
C ILE A 171 -9.50 -4.74 5.79
N ASN A 172 -10.49 -5.63 5.82
CA ASN A 172 -10.89 -6.37 7.04
C ASN A 172 -11.02 -5.46 8.27
N ASN A 173 -11.83 -4.40 8.17
CA ASN A 173 -12.09 -3.40 9.23
C ASN A 173 -10.88 -2.54 9.66
N THR A 174 -9.74 -2.67 8.98
CA THR A 174 -8.53 -1.89 9.25
C THR A 174 -8.18 -0.96 8.10
N ALA A 175 -7.65 0.22 8.41
CA ALA A 175 -7.11 1.15 7.42
C ALA A 175 -5.63 0.80 7.18
N THR A 176 -5.34 0.25 6.00
CA THR A 176 -3.98 -0.10 5.57
C THR A 176 -3.42 1.02 4.68
N PRO A 177 -2.22 1.55 4.96
CA PRO A 177 -1.65 2.62 4.14
C PRO A 177 -1.37 2.13 2.72
N ILE A 178 -1.79 2.92 1.73
CA ILE A 178 -1.35 2.85 0.34
C ILE A 178 -0.14 3.76 0.16
N PHE A 179 -0.20 4.98 0.67
CA PHE A 179 0.81 6.00 0.47
C PHE A 179 0.82 6.96 1.64
N ILE A 180 2.00 7.26 2.17
CA ILE A 180 2.22 8.30 3.16
C ILE A 180 3.45 9.06 2.69
N SER A 181 3.30 10.36 2.40
CA SER A 181 4.34 11.18 1.77
C SER A 181 5.69 11.09 2.48
N ASP A 182 5.68 11.07 3.81
CA ASP A 182 6.89 11.18 4.64
C ASP A 182 7.66 9.87 4.73
N TYR A 183 6.98 8.73 4.49
CA TYR A 183 7.62 7.42 4.41
C TYR A 183 8.07 7.06 3.00
N THR A 184 7.58 7.78 2.00
CA THR A 184 8.06 7.61 0.64
C THR A 184 9.27 8.49 0.43
N THR A 185 10.45 7.88 0.45
CA THR A 185 11.68 8.48 -0.06
C THR A 185 11.50 8.70 -1.57
N LEU A 186 10.87 9.81 -1.93
CA LEU A 186 10.96 10.36 -3.27
C LEU A 186 12.31 11.06 -3.38
N GLU A 187 13.41 10.29 -3.26
CA GLU A 187 14.80 10.80 -3.26
C GLU A 187 15.13 11.64 -4.51
N ASP A 188 14.30 11.58 -5.56
CA ASP A 188 14.44 12.35 -6.79
C ASP A 188 13.21 13.19 -7.19
N SER A 189 12.19 13.35 -6.32
CA SER A 189 11.00 14.13 -6.68
C SER A 189 10.80 15.31 -5.74
N SER A 190 11.00 16.52 -6.29
CA SER A 190 10.78 17.84 -5.71
C SER A 190 9.31 18.16 -5.39
N PHE A 191 8.48 17.16 -5.13
CA PHE A 191 7.04 17.33 -4.98
C PHE A 191 6.67 17.53 -3.52
N ASP A 192 6.19 18.72 -3.20
CA ASP A 192 5.86 19.10 -1.84
C ASP A 192 4.38 18.82 -1.52
N PHE A 193 4.13 17.66 -0.91
CA PHE A 193 2.81 17.27 -0.42
C PHE A 193 2.38 18.05 0.84
N SER A 194 3.29 18.69 1.57
CA SER A 194 2.97 19.41 2.82
C SER A 194 2.02 20.59 2.59
N SER A 195 2.02 21.13 1.38
CA SER A 195 1.13 22.23 0.99
C SER A 195 -0.31 21.78 0.70
N PHE A 196 -0.59 20.48 0.70
CA PHE A 196 -1.88 19.94 0.26
C PHE A 196 -2.91 20.03 1.37
N GLY A 197 -4.13 20.37 0.97
CA GLY A 197 -5.29 20.43 1.86
C GLY A 197 -6.24 19.25 1.69
N ARG A 198 -7.51 19.53 2.00
CA ARG A 198 -8.65 18.62 1.81
C ARG A 198 -8.71 18.10 0.37
N ALA A 199 -8.92 16.79 0.24
CA ALA A 199 -9.24 16.12 -1.02
C ALA A 199 -10.74 16.20 -1.36
N PHE A 200 -11.05 16.12 -2.66
CA PHE A 200 -12.40 16.10 -3.19
C PHE A 200 -12.58 14.89 -4.10
N TRP A 201 -13.32 13.89 -3.65
CA TRP A 201 -13.55 12.66 -4.40
C TRP A 201 -14.44 12.91 -5.63
N VAL A 202 -13.97 12.49 -6.80
CA VAL A 202 -14.72 12.54 -8.08
C VAL A 202 -15.23 11.17 -8.51
N SER A 203 -14.69 10.11 -7.93
CA SER A 203 -15.19 8.73 -8.01
C SER A 203 -14.70 7.97 -6.77
N ASP A 204 -15.04 6.69 -6.64
CA ASP A 204 -14.55 5.89 -5.51
C ASP A 204 -13.04 5.62 -5.55
N SER A 205 -12.37 5.80 -6.71
CA SER A 205 -10.94 5.56 -6.86
C SER A 205 -10.19 6.76 -7.43
N SER A 206 -10.79 7.96 -7.38
CA SER A 206 -10.14 9.17 -7.84
C SER A 206 -10.60 10.39 -7.06
N PHE A 207 -9.66 11.26 -6.72
CA PHE A 207 -9.91 12.49 -6.00
C PHE A 207 -9.03 13.61 -6.52
N TYR A 208 -9.44 14.84 -6.27
CA TYR A 208 -8.67 16.03 -6.55
C TYR A 208 -8.07 16.56 -5.25
N ALA A 209 -6.80 16.91 -5.27
CA ALA A 209 -6.10 17.56 -4.17
C ALA A 209 -5.03 18.50 -4.72
N GLY A 210 -4.61 19.45 -3.92
CA GLY A 210 -3.64 20.45 -4.33
C GLY A 210 -3.51 21.57 -3.32
N ASN A 211 -2.86 22.63 -3.75
CA ASN A 211 -2.65 23.85 -2.99
C ASN A 211 -3.24 25.06 -3.74
N ILE A 212 -2.84 26.28 -3.38
CA ILE A 212 -3.36 27.51 -4.00
C ILE A 212 -2.89 27.75 -5.45
N LYS A 213 -1.83 27.06 -5.89
CA LYS A 213 -1.16 27.24 -7.19
C LYS A 213 -1.31 26.02 -8.09
N GLU A 214 -1.21 24.83 -7.52
CA GLU A 214 -1.12 23.58 -8.26
C GLU A 214 -2.22 22.62 -7.83
N PHE A 215 -2.89 22.01 -8.82
CA PHE A 215 -4.04 21.15 -8.63
C PHE A 215 -3.82 19.85 -9.38
N TYR A 216 -4.17 18.74 -8.72
CA TYR A 216 -3.91 17.41 -9.26
C TYR A 216 -5.12 16.50 -9.11
N LYS A 217 -5.27 15.64 -10.10
CA LYS A 217 -6.11 14.45 -10.02
C LYS A 217 -5.25 13.27 -9.61
N PHE A 218 -5.65 12.63 -8.54
CA PHE A 218 -5.11 11.37 -8.06
C PHE A 218 -6.04 10.25 -8.49
N LYS A 219 -5.51 9.24 -9.16
CA LYS A 219 -6.22 8.00 -9.50
C LYS A 219 -5.54 6.83 -8.82
N ILE A 220 -6.29 6.17 -7.95
CA ILE A 220 -5.87 4.95 -7.27
C ILE A 220 -6.01 3.79 -8.27
N GLN A 221 -4.89 3.20 -8.66
CA GLN A 221 -4.82 2.18 -9.69
C GLN A 221 -4.35 0.85 -9.12
N ASP A 222 -5.07 -0.22 -9.43
CA ASP A 222 -4.62 -1.57 -9.07
C ASP A 222 -3.26 -1.88 -9.72
N LYS A 223 -2.28 -2.33 -8.92
CA LYS A 223 -0.91 -2.59 -9.39
C LYS A 223 -0.84 -3.61 -10.52
N ARG A 224 -1.82 -4.51 -10.66
CA ARG A 224 -1.88 -5.45 -11.80
C ARG A 224 -1.84 -4.72 -13.15
N ILE A 225 -2.43 -3.53 -13.24
CA ILE A 225 -2.37 -2.71 -14.46
C ILE A 225 -0.93 -2.27 -14.72
N THR A 226 -0.23 -1.79 -13.69
CA THR A 226 1.17 -1.37 -13.80
C THR A 226 2.08 -2.54 -14.12
N TYR A 227 1.91 -3.68 -13.43
CA TYR A 227 2.67 -4.90 -13.66
C TYR A 227 2.59 -5.38 -15.11
N ASN A 228 1.39 -5.33 -15.70
CA ASN A 228 1.18 -5.74 -17.08
C ASN A 228 1.81 -4.75 -18.08
N LYS A 229 1.76 -3.44 -17.81
CA LYS A 229 2.35 -2.40 -18.68
C LYS A 229 3.87 -2.44 -18.73
N GLU A 230 4.53 -2.94 -17.68
CA GLU A 230 6.00 -3.03 -17.59
C GLU A 230 6.61 -4.20 -18.36
N ILE A 231 5.82 -5.23 -18.68
CA ILE A 231 6.33 -6.45 -19.30
C ILE A 231 6.79 -6.12 -20.73
N LYS A 232 8.02 -6.54 -21.04
CA LYS A 232 8.55 -6.59 -22.41
C LYS A 232 8.39 -7.99 -23.00
N GLU A 233 8.72 -9.02 -22.22
CA GLU A 233 8.73 -10.40 -22.67
C GLU A 233 8.48 -11.35 -21.48
N SER A 234 7.71 -12.42 -21.69
CA SER A 234 7.56 -13.47 -20.68
C SER A 234 8.63 -14.54 -20.88
N ILE A 235 9.53 -14.68 -19.91
CA ILE A 235 10.64 -15.64 -19.97
C ILE A 235 10.13 -17.03 -19.60
N LEU A 236 9.41 -17.12 -18.49
CA LEU A 236 8.94 -18.36 -17.88
C LEU A 236 7.54 -18.18 -17.32
N HIS A 237 6.70 -19.20 -17.49
CA HIS A 237 5.39 -19.33 -16.87
C HIS A 237 5.20 -20.78 -16.50
N SER A 238 5.11 -21.09 -15.22
CA SER A 238 5.13 -22.48 -14.73
C SER A 238 4.28 -22.64 -13.48
N GLU A 239 3.89 -23.86 -13.16
CA GLU A 239 3.10 -24.14 -11.95
C GLU A 239 3.42 -25.48 -11.30
N ASN A 240 2.94 -25.66 -10.07
CA ASN A 240 2.73 -26.97 -9.46
C ASN A 240 1.38 -26.97 -8.72
N ASN A 241 1.19 -27.90 -7.78
CA ASN A 241 -0.04 -27.99 -6.97
C ASN A 241 -0.21 -26.83 -5.96
N LYS A 242 0.86 -26.09 -5.65
CA LYS A 242 0.86 -25.02 -4.63
C LYS A 242 0.97 -23.62 -5.24
N PHE A 243 1.68 -23.47 -6.35
CA PHE A 243 2.06 -22.17 -6.88
C PHE A 243 1.87 -22.08 -8.38
N ILE A 244 1.56 -20.88 -8.86
CA ILE A 244 1.81 -20.46 -10.23
C ILE A 244 2.91 -19.40 -10.16
N ILE A 245 3.92 -19.49 -11.03
CA ILE A 245 5.02 -18.53 -11.09
C ILE A 245 5.22 -17.99 -12.50
N LYS A 246 5.71 -16.76 -12.58
CA LYS A 246 6.20 -16.14 -13.81
C LYS A 246 7.55 -15.48 -13.57
N VAL A 247 8.41 -15.55 -14.57
CA VAL A 247 9.57 -14.67 -14.70
C VAL A 247 9.38 -13.87 -15.98
N ASP A 248 9.33 -12.55 -15.87
CA ASP A 248 9.13 -11.63 -16.98
C ASP A 248 10.35 -10.71 -17.12
N LYS A 249 10.79 -10.45 -18.37
CA LYS A 249 11.70 -9.36 -18.69
C LYS A 249 10.89 -8.07 -18.79
N LEU A 250 11.34 -7.03 -18.10
CA LEU A 250 10.70 -5.73 -18.09
C LEU A 250 11.24 -4.83 -19.21
N LYS A 251 10.52 -3.75 -19.50
CA LYS A 251 10.89 -2.76 -20.53
C LYS A 251 12.23 -2.09 -20.27
N ASN A 252 12.56 -1.83 -19.00
CA ASN A 252 13.86 -1.29 -18.56
C ASN A 252 15.01 -2.31 -18.62
N GLY A 253 14.74 -3.56 -19.05
CA GLY A 253 15.75 -4.61 -19.22
C GLY A 253 15.97 -5.51 -18.01
N THR A 254 15.48 -5.17 -16.82
CA THR A 254 15.57 -6.04 -15.63
C THR A 254 14.56 -7.19 -15.71
N ILE A 255 14.67 -8.16 -14.79
CA ILE A 255 13.70 -9.27 -14.67
C ILE A 255 12.88 -9.16 -13.40
N ARG A 256 11.66 -9.70 -13.44
CA ARG A 256 10.71 -9.74 -12.33
C ARG A 256 10.17 -11.14 -12.13
N TYR A 257 10.17 -11.60 -10.88
CA TYR A 257 9.47 -12.80 -10.44
C TYR A 257 8.10 -12.43 -9.90
N THR A 258 7.10 -13.19 -10.28
CA THR A 258 5.74 -13.06 -9.76
C THR A 258 5.20 -14.43 -9.40
N SER A 259 4.54 -14.55 -8.25
CA SER A 259 3.89 -15.80 -7.85
C SER A 259 2.48 -15.63 -7.31
N TRP A 260 1.70 -16.69 -7.44
CA TRP A 260 0.35 -16.83 -6.90
C TRP A 260 0.26 -18.14 -6.12
N ASN A 261 -0.12 -18.05 -4.86
CA ASN A 261 -0.47 -19.23 -4.07
C ASN A 261 -1.81 -19.77 -4.54
N LYS A 262 -1.89 -21.05 -4.89
CA LYS A 262 -3.15 -21.70 -5.23
C LYS A 262 -4.09 -21.68 -4.01
N PRO A 263 -5.40 -21.43 -4.21
CA PRO A 263 -6.13 -21.52 -5.48
C PRO A 263 -6.14 -20.24 -6.35
N ASN A 264 -5.40 -19.19 -6.00
CA ASN A 264 -5.36 -17.97 -6.82
C ASN A 264 -4.79 -18.24 -8.22
N THR A 265 -5.30 -17.50 -9.20
CA THR A 265 -4.90 -17.54 -10.62
C THR A 265 -4.31 -16.20 -11.04
N LEU A 266 -3.88 -16.08 -12.31
CA LEU A 266 -3.35 -14.83 -12.87
C LEU A 266 -4.38 -13.69 -12.91
N LYS A 267 -5.68 -13.99 -12.71
CA LYS A 267 -6.74 -12.97 -12.61
C LYS A 267 -6.71 -12.28 -11.25
N GLU A 268 -6.31 -12.97 -10.19
CA GLU A 268 -6.17 -12.44 -8.84
C GLU A 268 -4.85 -11.68 -8.67
N ARG A 269 -4.72 -10.96 -7.55
CA ARG A 269 -3.46 -10.30 -7.21
C ARG A 269 -2.37 -11.34 -6.93
N PRO A 270 -1.14 -11.10 -7.40
CA PRO A 270 -0.02 -11.95 -7.03
C PRO A 270 0.18 -11.95 -5.53
N SER A 271 0.58 -13.09 -4.98
CA SER A 271 0.95 -13.25 -3.59
C SER A 271 2.33 -12.66 -3.30
N LEU A 272 3.21 -12.64 -4.31
CA LEU A 272 4.54 -12.06 -4.21
C LEU A 272 4.99 -11.52 -5.58
N VAL A 273 5.65 -10.36 -5.57
CA VAL A 273 6.29 -9.74 -6.74
C VAL A 273 7.68 -9.29 -6.32
N LEU A 274 8.72 -9.79 -6.98
CA LEU A 274 10.12 -9.43 -6.72
C LEU A 274 10.73 -8.83 -7.99
N TYR A 275 11.35 -7.66 -7.86
CA TYR A 275 12.00 -6.95 -8.95
C TYR A 275 13.51 -7.16 -8.93
N ASN A 276 14.17 -6.81 -10.04
CA ASN A 276 15.63 -6.75 -10.15
C ASN A 276 16.32 -8.09 -9.90
N GLY A 277 15.75 -9.17 -10.41
CA GLY A 277 16.43 -10.45 -10.34
C GLY A 277 17.72 -10.46 -11.18
N GLU A 278 18.56 -11.42 -10.85
CA GLU A 278 19.81 -11.70 -11.57
C GLU A 278 19.68 -12.97 -12.40
N ILE A 279 20.43 -13.03 -13.50
CA ILE A 279 20.52 -14.21 -14.36
C ILE A 279 21.91 -14.79 -14.20
N GLU A 280 22.01 -16.05 -13.76
CA GLU A 280 23.27 -16.77 -13.65
C GLU A 280 23.28 -17.97 -14.60
N GLN A 281 24.38 -18.15 -15.33
CA GLN A 281 24.55 -19.32 -16.17
C GLN A 281 24.97 -20.52 -15.33
N GLN A 282 24.27 -21.65 -15.48
CA GLN A 282 24.68 -22.88 -14.83
C GLN A 282 25.87 -23.47 -15.57
N HIS A 283 26.98 -23.69 -14.85
CA HIS A 283 28.19 -24.27 -15.45
C HIS A 283 28.31 -25.78 -15.19
N LYS A 284 27.57 -26.32 -14.21
CA LYS A 284 27.77 -27.69 -13.71
C LYS A 284 26.95 -28.77 -14.45
N TYR A 285 25.81 -28.43 -15.04
CA TYR A 285 24.86 -29.42 -15.61
C TYR A 285 24.42 -29.16 -17.06
N GLY A 286 24.95 -28.15 -17.76
CA GLY A 286 24.60 -27.87 -19.16
C GLY A 286 24.44 -26.38 -19.45
N SER A 287 23.58 -26.02 -20.41
CA SER A 287 23.29 -24.64 -20.82
C SER A 287 22.11 -24.00 -20.08
N GLY A 288 21.85 -24.43 -18.84
CA GLY A 288 20.74 -23.93 -18.01
C GLY A 288 20.97 -22.50 -17.51
N LEU A 289 19.87 -21.83 -17.16
CA LEU A 289 19.90 -20.49 -16.54
C LEU A 289 19.20 -20.54 -15.18
N ASP A 290 19.79 -19.90 -14.19
CA ASP A 290 19.16 -19.59 -12.91
C ASP A 290 18.65 -18.15 -12.94
N TYR A 291 17.41 -17.97 -12.47
CA TYR A 291 16.85 -16.64 -12.19
C TYR A 291 16.76 -16.46 -10.68
N ARG A 292 17.52 -15.52 -10.12
CA ARG A 292 17.65 -15.31 -8.67
C ARG A 292 16.99 -14.00 -8.25
N PHE A 293 16.24 -14.03 -7.15
CA PHE A 293 15.55 -12.87 -6.60
C PHE A 293 15.70 -12.83 -5.08
N GLU A 294 16.09 -11.69 -4.55
CA GLU A 294 16.25 -11.47 -3.11
C GLU A 294 15.00 -10.82 -2.52
N ASN A 295 14.69 -11.19 -1.28
CA ASN A 295 13.64 -10.57 -0.47
C ASN A 295 14.00 -10.65 1.02
N GLY A 296 14.89 -9.74 1.46
CA GLY A 296 15.45 -9.78 2.81
C GLY A 296 16.33 -11.02 3.02
N GLU A 297 16.03 -11.81 4.05
CA GLU A 297 16.71 -13.08 4.36
C GLU A 297 16.38 -14.22 3.38
N TYR A 298 15.41 -14.02 2.48
CA TYR A 298 14.94 -15.05 1.56
C TYR A 298 15.52 -14.88 0.15
N GLN A 299 15.96 -15.99 -0.44
CA GLN A 299 16.38 -16.07 -1.83
C GLN A 299 15.48 -17.02 -2.61
N TYR A 300 14.92 -16.54 -3.73
CA TYR A 300 14.08 -17.30 -4.65
C TYR A 300 14.89 -17.59 -5.92
N ILE A 301 15.14 -18.87 -6.19
CA ILE A 301 15.93 -19.31 -7.34
C ILE A 301 15.05 -20.17 -8.24
N ILE A 302 14.93 -19.78 -9.50
CA ILE A 302 14.24 -20.55 -10.53
C ILE A 302 15.31 -21.19 -11.41
N GLU A 303 15.54 -22.48 -11.20
CA GLU A 303 16.49 -23.27 -11.99
C GLU A 303 15.77 -23.71 -13.28
N HIS A 304 16.20 -23.18 -14.42
CA HIS A 304 15.70 -23.57 -15.73
C HIS A 304 16.74 -24.47 -16.42
N ASN A 305 16.61 -25.77 -16.17
CA ASN A 305 17.55 -26.77 -16.66
C ASN A 305 17.09 -27.27 -18.03
N VAL A 306 17.98 -27.13 -19.01
CA VAL A 306 17.84 -27.78 -20.32
C VAL A 306 18.78 -28.98 -20.30
N GLU A 307 18.27 -30.15 -19.93
CA GLU A 307 19.05 -31.38 -19.98
C GLU A 307 19.33 -31.79 -21.44
N THR A 308 20.47 -32.44 -21.68
CA THR A 308 20.86 -33.02 -22.97
C THR A 308 19.91 -34.12 -23.47
N THR A 309 19.02 -34.62 -22.61
CA THR A 309 18.00 -35.65 -22.87
C THR A 309 16.68 -35.07 -23.43
N GLY A 310 16.54 -33.74 -23.49
CA GLY A 310 15.37 -33.05 -24.03
C GLY A 310 14.23 -32.79 -23.03
N SER A 311 14.31 -33.33 -21.81
CA SER A 311 13.40 -32.99 -20.71
C SER A 311 13.78 -31.64 -20.09
N LYS A 312 12.98 -30.60 -20.35
CA LYS A 312 13.09 -29.32 -19.62
C LYS A 312 12.63 -29.55 -18.19
N ARG A 313 13.49 -29.25 -17.22
CA ARG A 313 13.17 -29.33 -15.80
C ARG A 313 13.24 -27.94 -15.20
N ILE A 314 12.11 -27.46 -14.72
CA ILE A 314 12.02 -26.18 -14.01
C ILE A 314 11.87 -26.49 -12.53
N MET A 315 12.76 -25.95 -11.71
CA MET A 315 12.71 -26.09 -10.26
C MET A 315 12.56 -24.72 -9.61
N LEU A 316 11.74 -24.66 -8.56
CA LEU A 316 11.71 -23.53 -7.63
C LEU A 316 12.46 -23.96 -6.38
N ARG A 317 13.46 -23.16 -6.01
CA ARG A 317 14.22 -23.28 -4.77
C ARG A 317 14.03 -22.02 -3.94
N LEU A 318 13.67 -22.18 -2.68
CA LEU A 318 13.58 -21.09 -1.70
C LEU A 318 14.60 -21.34 -0.61
N LEU A 319 15.46 -20.36 -0.39
CA LEU A 319 16.40 -20.35 0.72
C LEU A 319 15.98 -19.28 1.73
N LYS A 320 16.28 -19.50 3.00
CA LYS A 320 16.30 -18.49 4.06
C LYS A 320 17.66 -18.58 4.75
N ASP A 321 18.40 -17.50 4.85
CA ASP A 321 19.75 -17.48 5.44
C ASP A 321 20.68 -18.55 4.84
N ASN A 322 20.54 -18.81 3.53
CA ASN A 322 21.19 -19.89 2.76
C ASN A 322 20.76 -21.33 3.11
N GLU A 323 19.80 -21.52 4.01
CA GLU A 323 19.19 -22.83 4.29
C GLU A 323 17.99 -23.09 3.38
N GLU A 324 17.91 -24.28 2.79
CA GLU A 324 16.83 -24.63 1.87
C GLU A 324 15.52 -24.91 2.61
N LEU A 325 14.52 -24.07 2.35
CA LEU A 325 13.16 -24.24 2.89
C LEU A 325 12.24 -25.00 1.92
N LEU A 326 12.49 -24.86 0.62
CA LEU A 326 11.68 -25.50 -0.41
C LEU A 326 12.55 -25.82 -1.62
N TYR A 327 12.37 -27.03 -2.15
CA TYR A 327 12.83 -27.40 -3.48
C TYR A 327 11.75 -28.24 -4.16
N THR A 328 11.17 -27.71 -5.24
CA THR A 328 10.04 -28.35 -5.92
C THR A 328 10.13 -28.20 -7.43
N SER A 329 9.69 -29.23 -8.14
CA SER A 329 9.50 -29.15 -9.59
C SER A 329 8.29 -28.30 -9.95
N LEU A 330 8.37 -27.67 -11.11
CA LEU A 330 7.31 -26.93 -11.76
C LEU A 330 7.10 -27.49 -13.17
N ASN A 331 5.85 -27.56 -13.58
CA ASN A 331 5.46 -27.85 -14.94
C ASN A 331 5.51 -26.55 -15.75
N ASP A 332 6.21 -26.56 -16.87
CA ASP A 332 6.21 -25.44 -17.81
C ASP A 332 4.80 -25.27 -18.40
N LEU A 333 4.21 -24.10 -18.16
CA LEU A 333 2.92 -23.70 -18.72
C LEU A 333 3.08 -22.92 -20.02
N LYS A 334 4.26 -22.95 -20.67
CA LYS A 334 4.34 -22.67 -22.10
C LYS A 334 3.49 -23.67 -22.87
N THR A 335 2.21 -23.34 -22.98
CA THR A 335 1.33 -23.63 -24.11
C THR A 335 2.14 -23.37 -25.38
N LYS A 336 2.31 -24.34 -26.29
CA LYS A 336 1.28 -24.65 -27.30
C LYS A 336 0.48 -23.39 -27.63
N LEU A 337 1.14 -22.44 -28.30
CA LEU A 337 0.43 -21.49 -29.16
C LEU A 337 -0.28 -22.26 -30.27
#